data_AF-A0A6B3EWM2-F1
#
_entry.id   AF-A0A6B3EWM2-F1
#
_cell.length_a   1.000
_cell.length_b   1.000
_cell.length_c   1.000
_cell.angle_alpha   90.00
_cell.angle_beta   90.00
_cell.angle_gamma   90.00
#
_symmetry.space_group_name_H-M   'P 1'
#
loop_
_entity.id
_entity.type
_entity.pdbx_description
1 polymer ?
#
loop_
_entity_poly.entity_id
_entity_poly.type
_entity_poly.pdbx_seq_one_letter_code
_entity_poly.pdbx_strand_id
1 'polypeptide(L)'
;DQVEAGTTKPVSLPLTEHKPEISDAEVDRMMKDFAEPAMSGLVTVKAGAASIQFGPDRSLPQILGVKAVGGKLVDTYDLKALEELYGSTFDGVLITRGTGEKTAVTPQDVVGALREALRGKTGAERTVEIKTNPN
;
A
#
# COMPACT_ATOMS: atom_id res chain seq x y z
N ASP A 1 -70.73 -15.62 -1.23
CA ASP A 1 -69.74 -14.53 -1.31
C ASP A 1 -69.43 -14.00 0.07
N GLN A 2 -68.30 -14.33 0.70
CA GLN A 2 -66.92 -13.90 0.35
C GLN A 2 -66.85 -12.37 0.17
N VAL A 3 -65.99 -11.65 0.89
CA VAL A 3 -64.54 -11.83 0.95
C VAL A 3 -63.94 -11.39 2.30
N GLU A 4 -62.98 -12.19 2.78
CA GLU A 4 -62.04 -11.86 3.84
C GLU A 4 -61.07 -10.77 3.36
N ALA A 5 -60.99 -9.64 4.06
CA ALA A 5 -59.93 -8.65 3.85
C ALA A 5 -58.89 -8.79 4.96
N GLY A 6 -57.95 -9.73 4.76
CA GLY A 6 -56.77 -9.86 5.60
C GLY A 6 -55.98 -8.56 5.61
N THR A 7 -55.87 -7.93 6.79
CA THR A 7 -55.02 -6.75 6.98
C THR A 7 -53.57 -7.21 7.02
N THR A 8 -52.90 -7.20 5.88
CA THR A 8 -51.46 -7.43 5.78
C THR A 8 -50.73 -6.24 6.39
N LYS A 9 -50.36 -6.35 7.67
CA LYS A 9 -49.46 -5.38 8.31
C LYS A 9 -48.08 -5.50 7.63
N PRO A 10 -47.52 -4.41 7.09
CA PRO A 10 -46.17 -4.46 6.53
C PRO A 10 -45.19 -4.75 7.67
N VAL A 11 -44.45 -5.85 7.55
CA VAL A 11 -43.34 -6.17 8.44
C VAL A 11 -42.21 -5.21 8.11
N SER A 12 -41.94 -4.25 9.01
CA SER A 12 -40.75 -3.41 8.91
C SER A 12 -39.55 -4.25 9.30
N LEU A 13 -38.83 -4.74 8.28
CA LEU A 13 -37.50 -5.30 8.48
C LEU A 13 -36.61 -4.15 8.95
N PRO A 14 -35.89 -4.25 10.08
CA PRO A 14 -34.93 -3.24 10.46
C PRO A 14 -33.86 -3.21 9.38
N LEU A 15 -33.90 -2.16 8.56
CA LEU A 15 -32.83 -1.84 7.64
C LEU A 15 -31.65 -1.47 8.54
N THR A 16 -30.78 -2.44 8.80
CA THR A 16 -29.48 -2.11 9.38
C THR A 16 -28.75 -1.36 8.28
N GLU A 17 -28.83 -0.04 8.30
CA GLU A 17 -28.00 0.82 7.47
C GLU A 17 -26.55 0.52 7.86
N HIS A 18 -25.94 -0.41 7.13
CA HIS A 18 -24.51 -0.68 7.20
C HIS A 18 -23.81 0.53 6.59
N LYS A 19 -23.69 1.59 7.38
CA LYS A 19 -22.92 2.77 7.02
C LYS A 19 -21.48 2.30 6.74
N PRO A 20 -20.87 2.68 5.61
CA PRO A 20 -19.49 2.33 5.36
C PRO A 20 -18.64 2.82 6.54
N GLU A 21 -17.72 1.97 7.01
CA GLU A 21 -16.81 2.31 8.11
C GLU A 21 -15.93 3.52 7.77
N ILE A 22 -15.84 3.84 6.48
CA ILE A 22 -15.02 4.90 5.88
C ILE A 22 -15.93 5.89 5.15
N SER A 23 -15.77 7.19 5.43
CA SER A 23 -16.47 8.27 4.74
C SER A 23 -15.93 8.50 3.33
N ASP A 24 -16.74 8.99 2.39
CA ASP A 24 -16.28 9.34 1.03
C ASP A 24 -15.10 10.33 1.07
N ALA A 25 -15.15 11.33 1.95
CA ALA A 25 -14.05 12.28 2.14
C ALA A 25 -12.71 11.63 2.54
N GLU A 26 -12.76 10.49 3.25
CA GLU A 26 -11.56 9.72 3.62
C GLU A 26 -11.02 8.95 2.40
N VAL A 27 -11.90 8.42 1.56
CA VAL A 27 -11.55 7.79 0.29
C VAL A 27 -10.90 8.81 -0.65
N ASP A 28 -11.53 9.97 -0.85
CA ASP A 28 -10.99 11.05 -1.69
C ASP A 28 -9.62 11.50 -1.22
N ARG A 29 -9.43 11.68 0.09
CA ARG A 29 -8.12 12.03 0.64
C ARG A 29 -7.08 10.95 0.33
N MET A 30 -7.40 9.67 0.57
CA MET A 30 -6.47 8.57 0.30
C MET A 30 -6.11 8.50 -1.20
N MET A 31 -7.10 8.68 -2.08
CA MET A 31 -6.86 8.70 -3.51
C MET A 31 -5.92 9.83 -3.90
N LYS A 32 -6.20 11.05 -3.44
CA LYS A 32 -5.45 12.25 -3.81
C LYS A 32 -4.04 12.33 -3.21
N ASP A 33 -3.91 12.00 -1.93
CA ASP A 33 -2.66 12.20 -1.19
C ASP A 33 -1.69 11.02 -1.34
N PHE A 34 -2.21 9.84 -1.68
CA PHE A 34 -1.40 8.63 -1.76
C PHE A 34 -1.59 7.86 -3.07
N ALA A 35 -2.80 7.44 -3.43
CA ALA A 35 -2.98 6.51 -4.56
C ALA A 35 -2.56 7.12 -5.91
N GLU A 36 -3.00 8.35 -6.20
CA GLU A 36 -2.64 9.09 -7.41
C GLU A 36 -1.12 9.32 -7.51
N PRO A 37 -0.43 9.89 -6.50
CA PRO A 37 1.03 9.97 -6.50
C PRO A 37 1.70 8.60 -6.62
N ALA A 38 1.25 7.61 -5.84
CA ALA A 38 1.86 6.28 -5.81
C ALA A 38 1.83 5.60 -7.19
N MET A 39 0.76 5.79 -7.96
CA MET A 39 0.60 5.19 -9.30
C MET A 39 1.03 6.10 -10.46
N SER A 40 1.57 7.30 -10.18
CA SER A 40 1.90 8.30 -11.21
C SER A 40 3.08 7.93 -12.13
N GLY A 41 3.84 6.88 -11.81
CA GLY A 41 4.95 6.45 -12.65
C GLY A 41 5.84 5.39 -12.00
N LEU A 42 7.00 5.15 -12.59
CA LEU A 42 7.97 4.21 -12.06
C LEU A 42 8.57 4.71 -10.73
N VAL A 43 8.85 3.78 -9.83
CA VAL A 43 9.65 4.00 -8.62
C VAL A 43 10.91 3.16 -8.73
N THR A 44 12.06 3.76 -8.44
CA THR A 44 13.35 3.07 -8.46
C THR A 44 13.86 2.91 -7.03
N VAL A 45 14.11 1.67 -6.61
CA VAL A 45 14.73 1.35 -5.32
C VAL A 45 16.15 0.85 -5.56
N LYS A 46 17.11 1.46 -4.88
CA LYS A 46 18.53 1.12 -4.96
C LYS A 46 19.04 0.62 -3.61
N ALA A 47 20.01 -0.28 -3.62
CA ALA A 47 20.74 -0.69 -2.43
C ALA A 47 22.18 -1.06 -2.83
N GLY A 48 23.13 -0.18 -2.55
CA GLY A 48 24.50 -0.31 -3.04
C GLY A 48 24.55 -0.35 -4.58
N ALA A 49 25.08 -1.43 -5.15
CA ALA A 49 25.14 -1.61 -6.61
C ALA A 49 23.83 -2.18 -7.21
N ALA A 50 22.92 -2.69 -6.38
CA ALA A 50 21.65 -3.26 -6.84
C ALA A 50 20.60 -2.18 -7.05
N SER A 51 19.76 -2.35 -8.07
CA SER A 51 18.65 -1.44 -8.39
C SER A 51 17.50 -2.20 -9.03
N ILE A 52 16.28 -1.85 -8.66
CA ILE A 52 15.05 -2.38 -9.27
C ILE A 52 14.02 -1.26 -9.47
N GLN A 53 13.16 -1.42 -10.47
CA GLN A 53 12.05 -0.51 -10.74
C GLN A 53 10.70 -1.20 -10.55
N PHE A 54 9.79 -0.50 -9.87
CA PHE A 54 8.40 -0.89 -9.73
C PHE A 54 7.51 0.09 -10.49
N GLY A 55 6.49 -0.42 -11.20
CA GLY A 55 5.65 0.38 -12.08
C GLY A 55 4.15 0.15 -11.86
N PRO A 56 3.31 1.14 -12.23
CA PRO A 56 1.87 1.12 -11.99
C PRO A 56 1.13 0.08 -12.81
N ASP A 57 1.70 -0.37 -13.93
CA ASP A 57 1.02 -1.31 -14.83
C ASP A 57 1.03 -2.76 -14.33
N ARG A 58 1.98 -3.13 -13.45
CA ARG A 58 2.16 -4.53 -13.07
C ARG A 58 2.55 -4.72 -11.61
N SER A 59 3.64 -4.10 -11.15
CA SER A 59 4.22 -4.46 -9.86
C SER A 59 3.67 -3.65 -8.69
N LEU A 60 3.43 -2.35 -8.86
CA LEU A 60 2.85 -1.53 -7.78
C LEU A 60 1.46 -2.00 -7.35
N PRO A 61 0.51 -2.33 -8.25
CA PRO A 61 -0.80 -2.84 -7.84
C PRO A 61 -0.76 -4.20 -7.14
N GLN A 62 0.32 -4.98 -7.31
CA GLN A 62 0.48 -6.28 -6.66
C GLN A 62 0.98 -6.16 -5.22
N ILE A 63 1.76 -5.11 -4.93
CA ILE A 63 2.34 -4.91 -3.60
C ILE A 63 1.57 -3.89 -2.76
N LEU A 64 0.78 -3.01 -3.39
CA LEU A 64 0.05 -1.94 -2.70
C LEU A 64 -1.38 -2.37 -2.38
N GLY A 65 -1.80 -2.08 -1.16
CA GLY A 65 -3.18 -2.19 -0.72
C GLY A 65 -3.56 -1.01 0.16
N VAL A 66 -4.84 -0.95 0.51
CA VAL A 66 -5.37 0.02 1.45
C VAL A 66 -6.27 -0.71 2.44
N LYS A 67 -6.17 -0.38 3.72
CA LYS A 67 -7.00 -0.96 4.77
C LYS A 67 -7.62 0.11 5.67
N ALA A 68 -8.88 -0.12 6.06
CA ALA A 68 -9.55 0.65 7.09
C ALA A 68 -9.00 0.29 8.49
N VAL A 69 -8.51 1.29 9.21
CA VAL A 69 -8.04 1.18 10.60
C VAL A 69 -8.56 2.39 11.37
N GLY A 70 -9.50 2.15 12.29
CA GLY A 70 -10.05 3.21 13.15
C GLY A 70 -10.78 4.32 12.38
N GLY A 71 -11.55 3.96 11.35
CA GLY A 71 -12.27 4.93 10.51
C GLY A 71 -11.38 5.70 9.52
N LYS A 72 -10.12 5.28 9.34
CA LYS A 72 -9.18 5.87 8.37
C LYS A 72 -8.62 4.83 7.42
N LEU A 73 -8.35 5.24 6.19
CA LEU A 73 -7.62 4.44 5.23
C LEU A 73 -6.13 4.58 5.48
N VAL A 74 -5.42 3.45 5.50
CA VAL A 74 -3.96 3.37 5.65
C VAL A 74 -3.39 2.53 4.53
N ASP A 75 -2.25 2.96 3.98
CA ASP A 75 -1.47 2.21 2.99
C ASP A 75 -0.92 0.90 3.59
N THR A 76 -1.06 -0.20 2.85
CA THR A 76 -0.53 -1.51 3.23
C THR A 76 0.34 -2.07 2.13
N TYR A 77 1.32 -2.88 2.52
CA TYR A 77 2.25 -3.52 1.59
C TYR A 77 2.19 -5.04 1.71
N ASP A 78 2.09 -5.73 0.58
CA ASP A 78 2.28 -7.17 0.53
C ASP A 78 3.78 -7.49 0.45
N LEU A 79 4.36 -7.84 1.60
CA LEU A 79 5.78 -8.16 1.72
C LEU A 79 6.16 -9.40 0.91
N LYS A 80 5.25 -10.36 0.77
CA LYS A 80 5.51 -11.60 0.04
C LYS A 80 5.52 -11.32 -1.46
N ALA A 81 4.51 -10.62 -1.97
CA ALA A 81 4.48 -10.21 -3.37
C ALA A 81 5.68 -9.31 -3.72
N LEU A 82 6.08 -8.44 -2.79
CA LEU A 82 7.27 -7.60 -2.96
C LEU A 82 8.55 -8.44 -3.08
N GLU A 83 8.73 -9.42 -2.19
CA GLU A 83 9.86 -10.35 -2.24
C GLU A 83 9.90 -11.17 -3.52
N GLU A 84 8.76 -11.67 -3.98
CA GLU A 84 8.64 -12.38 -5.25
C GLU A 84 8.99 -11.46 -6.45
N LEU A 85 8.64 -10.18 -6.38
CA LEU A 85 8.90 -9.22 -7.45
C LEU A 85 10.36 -8.79 -7.54
N TYR A 86 11.04 -8.56 -6.40
CA TYR A 86 12.46 -8.24 -6.44
C TYR A 86 13.36 -9.47 -6.54
N GLY A 87 12.86 -10.65 -6.18
CA GLY A 87 13.56 -11.93 -6.28
C GLY A 87 14.97 -11.85 -5.70
N SER A 88 15.97 -12.22 -6.49
CA SER A 88 17.39 -12.21 -6.09
C SER A 88 18.09 -10.86 -6.25
N THR A 89 17.38 -9.78 -6.57
CA THR A 89 17.99 -8.48 -6.91
C THR A 89 18.88 -7.93 -5.79
N PHE A 90 18.50 -8.16 -4.54
CA PHE A 90 19.23 -7.68 -3.36
C PHE A 90 20.05 -8.78 -2.66
N ASP A 91 20.20 -9.94 -3.30
CA ASP A 91 20.99 -11.04 -2.72
C ASP A 91 22.46 -10.60 -2.54
N GLY A 92 22.98 -10.83 -1.34
CA GLY A 92 24.33 -10.42 -0.97
C GLY A 92 24.50 -8.93 -0.63
N VAL A 93 23.45 -8.11 -0.74
CA VAL A 93 23.47 -6.72 -0.26
C VAL A 93 23.27 -6.70 1.26
N LEU A 94 24.25 -6.16 1.98
CA LEU A 94 24.22 -6.05 3.44
C LEU A 94 24.02 -4.59 3.88
N ILE A 95 23.13 -4.40 4.84
CA ILE A 95 22.90 -3.14 5.54
C ILE A 95 23.60 -3.19 6.89
N THR A 96 24.48 -2.22 7.13
CA THR A 96 25.03 -1.95 8.46
C THR A 96 23.96 -1.26 9.30
N ARG A 97 23.44 -1.97 10.30
CA ARG A 97 22.42 -1.46 11.24
C ARG A 97 23.04 -0.48 12.22
N GLY A 98 22.21 0.30 12.91
CA GLY A 98 22.67 1.25 13.95
C GLY A 98 23.42 0.58 15.10
N THR A 99 23.25 -0.74 15.28
CA THR A 99 23.98 -1.58 16.24
C THR A 99 25.39 -1.97 15.75
N GLY A 100 25.76 -1.67 14.50
CA GLY A 100 26.97 -2.14 13.83
C GLY A 100 26.84 -3.52 13.19
N GLU A 101 25.74 -4.23 13.44
CA GLU A 101 25.47 -5.53 12.82
C GLU A 101 25.20 -5.38 11.32
N LYS A 102 25.64 -6.34 10.51
CA LYS A 102 25.36 -6.40 9.08
C LYS A 102 24.32 -7.46 8.79
N THR A 103 23.18 -7.05 8.26
CA THR A 103 22.10 -7.97 7.87
C THR A 103 21.77 -7.80 6.39
N ALA A 104 21.22 -8.83 5.75
CA ALA A 104 20.70 -8.70 4.38
C ALA A 104 19.60 -7.64 4.28
N VAL A 105 19.40 -7.11 3.07
CA VAL A 105 18.21 -6.31 2.74
C VAL A 105 16.97 -7.18 2.94
N THR A 106 15.98 -6.66 3.66
CA THR A 106 14.71 -7.34 3.92
C THR A 106 13.57 -6.69 3.12
N PRO A 107 12.42 -7.38 2.93
CA PRO A 107 11.24 -6.74 2.37
C PRO A 107 10.82 -5.47 3.12
N GLN A 108 11.07 -5.41 4.44
CA GLN A 108 10.73 -4.27 5.28
C GLN A 108 11.59 -3.04 4.96
N ASP A 109 12.88 -3.25 4.67
CA ASP A 109 13.78 -2.17 4.23
C ASP A 109 13.32 -1.59 2.89
N VAL A 110 12.92 -2.45 1.96
CA VAL A 110 12.38 -2.05 0.65
C VAL A 110 11.07 -1.29 0.81
N VAL A 111 10.14 -1.75 1.67
CA VAL A 111 8.91 -1.00 1.98
C VAL A 111 9.20 0.37 2.57
N GLY A 112 10.16 0.46 3.50
CA GLY A 112 10.56 1.74 4.09
C GLY A 112 10.97 2.74 3.01
N ALA A 113 11.79 2.31 2.06
CA ALA A 113 12.20 3.13 0.93
C ALA A 113 11.03 3.45 -0.03
N LEU A 114 10.20 2.47 -0.36
CA LEU A 114 9.04 2.66 -1.24
C LEU A 114 8.05 3.68 -0.66
N ARG A 115 7.80 3.68 0.65
CA ARG A 115 6.88 4.64 1.30
C ARG A 115 7.32 6.09 1.11
N GLU A 116 8.63 6.34 1.09
CA GLU A 116 9.18 7.66 0.79
C GLU A 116 8.99 7.99 -0.70
N ALA A 117 9.42 7.10 -1.58
CA ALA A 117 9.41 7.33 -3.02
C ALA A 117 8.00 7.47 -3.62
N LEU A 118 7.02 6.72 -3.12
CA LEU A 118 5.64 6.74 -3.63
C LEU A 118 4.90 8.05 -3.33
N ARG A 119 5.39 8.84 -2.36
CA ARG A 119 4.89 10.20 -2.11
C ARG A 119 5.47 11.22 -3.08
N GLY A 120 6.57 10.88 -3.75
CA GLY A 120 7.21 11.70 -4.76
C GLY A 120 6.36 11.84 -6.02
N LYS A 121 6.33 13.06 -6.57
CA LYS A 121 5.58 13.40 -7.79
C LYS A 121 6.48 13.50 -9.02
N THR A 122 7.79 13.56 -8.82
CA THR A 122 8.80 13.64 -9.87
C THR A 122 9.66 12.38 -9.92
N GLY A 123 10.27 12.09 -11.07
CA GLY A 123 11.14 10.91 -11.22
C GLY A 123 12.32 10.88 -10.24
N ALA A 124 12.82 12.06 -9.83
CA ALA A 124 13.89 12.19 -8.84
C ALA A 124 13.41 11.80 -7.44
N GLU A 125 12.25 12.30 -7.00
CA GLU A 125 11.67 11.95 -5.70
C GLU A 125 11.24 10.48 -5.64
N ARG A 126 10.96 9.88 -6.80
CA ARG A 126 10.59 8.47 -6.95
C ARG A 126 11.80 7.54 -7.08
N THR A 127 13.01 8.06 -6.87
CA THR A 127 14.25 7.27 -6.83
C THR A 127 14.81 7.34 -5.42
N VAL A 128 14.82 6.20 -4.73
CA VAL A 128 15.26 6.10 -3.34
C VAL A 128 16.38 5.07 -3.21
N GLU A 129 17.32 5.35 -2.32
CA GLU A 129 18.43 4.45 -2.00
C GLU A 129 18.32 3.99 -0.55
N ILE A 130 18.25 2.67 -0.36
CA ILE A 130 18.41 2.01 0.93
C ILE A 130 19.87 2.18 1.34
N LYS A 131 20.11 3.03 2.33
CA LYS A 131 21.46 3.26 2.87
C LYS A 131 22.00 1.96 3.46
N THR A 132 23.04 1.43 2.83
CA THR A 132 23.74 0.21 3.28
C THR A 132 24.76 0.49 4.38
N ASN A 133 25.13 1.75 4.60
CA ASN A 133 26.00 2.18 5.70
C ASN A 133 25.43 3.44 6.37
N PRO A 134 25.54 3.54 7.71
CA PRO A 134 25.31 4.79 8.41
C PRO A 134 26.47 5.74 8.08
N ASN A 135 26.18 6.82 7.35
CA ASN A 135 27.05 8.00 7.30
C ASN A 135 26.69 8.93 8.44
#